data_AF-A0A0T1Q220-F1
#
_entry.id   AF-A0A0T1Q220-F1
#
_cell.length_a   1.000
_cell.length_b   1.000
_cell.length_c   1.000
_cell.angle_alpha   90.00
_cell.angle_beta   90.00
_cell.angle_gamma   90.00
#
_symmetry.space_group_name_H-M   'P 1'
#
loop_
_entity.id
_entity.type
_entity.pdbx_description
1 polymer ?
#
loop_
_entity_poly.entity_id
_entity_poly.type
_entity_poly.pdbx_seq_one_letter_code
_entity_poly.pdbx_strand_id
1 'polypeptide(L)'
;MEEPKYRIRALHTPDTVTVYQAYRPEIGLPAARDGRFPAAWKRDRMTWIKPSFLWMMYRCGWGLKEGQETVLAVEITREGFEWALRNSCLSHYVRGHHPDQASWKRQLGQSPARVQWDPERDLHLRPLPYRSLQLGLSGEASRRYADEWTVSVTDVTPLAHDVHALVRAGDLAGAGRLLPREEPYPTPEGLLAHLLVQEPATETEKLKSPVPSVP
;
A
#
# COMPACT_ATOMS: atom_id res chain seq x y z
N MET A 1 -1.88 21.26 -9.23
CA MET A 1 -2.93 20.21 -9.28
C MET A 1 -3.02 19.63 -7.89
N GLU A 2 -4.21 19.57 -7.31
CA GLU A 2 -4.39 19.04 -5.94
C GLU A 2 -4.12 17.53 -5.91
N GLU A 3 -3.50 17.04 -4.83
CA GLU A 3 -3.18 15.62 -4.67
C GLU A 3 -4.48 14.81 -4.46
N PRO A 4 -4.76 13.75 -5.24
CA PRO A 4 -5.97 12.97 -5.06
C PRO A 4 -5.97 12.26 -3.71
N LYS A 5 -7.17 12.14 -3.12
CA LYS A 5 -7.35 11.46 -1.84
C LYS A 5 -6.80 10.03 -1.85
N TYR A 6 -7.01 9.27 -2.93
CA TYR A 6 -6.51 7.90 -3.07
C TYR A 6 -5.60 7.82 -4.30
N ARG A 7 -4.35 7.40 -4.08
CA ARG A 7 -3.38 7.18 -5.16
C ARG A 7 -2.35 6.15 -4.70
N ILE A 8 -2.02 5.21 -5.58
CA ILE A 8 -0.87 4.33 -5.39
C ILE A 8 0.37 5.11 -5.81
N ARG A 9 1.33 5.27 -4.89
CA ARG A 9 2.67 5.79 -5.16
C ARG A 9 3.66 4.68 -4.90
N ALA A 10 4.54 4.42 -5.84
CA ALA A 10 5.44 3.28 -5.77
C ALA A 10 6.72 3.55 -6.57
N LEU A 11 7.83 2.93 -6.15
CA LEU A 11 8.96 2.74 -7.05
C LEU A 11 8.60 1.61 -8.02
N HIS A 12 8.67 1.86 -9.32
CA HIS A 12 8.29 0.88 -10.33
C HIS A 12 9.11 1.02 -11.61
N THR A 13 9.15 -0.06 -12.38
CA THR A 13 9.72 -0.13 -13.72
C THR A 13 8.59 -0.39 -14.73
N PRO A 14 8.88 -0.61 -16.03
CA PRO A 14 7.86 -1.11 -16.96
C PRO A 14 7.23 -2.44 -16.53
N ASP A 15 7.95 -3.30 -15.81
CA ASP A 15 7.56 -4.70 -15.55
C ASP A 15 7.43 -5.05 -14.06
N THR A 16 7.99 -4.24 -13.15
CA THR A 16 7.96 -4.48 -11.69
C THR A 16 7.43 -3.31 -10.90
N VAL A 17 6.93 -3.60 -9.70
CA VAL A 17 6.61 -2.62 -8.65
C VAL A 17 7.29 -3.05 -7.36
N THR A 18 7.88 -2.11 -6.64
CA THR A 18 8.47 -2.35 -5.32
C THR A 18 7.40 -2.22 -4.24
N VAL A 19 7.37 -3.18 -3.33
CA VAL A 19 6.55 -3.14 -2.13
C VAL A 19 7.37 -3.48 -0.90
N TYR A 20 7.03 -2.86 0.22
CA TYR A 20 7.77 -2.98 1.46
C TYR A 20 7.03 -3.82 2.50
N GLN A 21 7.80 -4.60 3.25
CA GLN A 21 7.37 -5.37 4.42
C GLN A 21 8.47 -5.34 5.48
N ALA A 22 8.16 -5.67 6.73
CA ALA A 22 9.17 -5.90 7.75
C ALA A 22 8.90 -7.19 8.50
N TYR A 23 9.99 -7.84 8.90
CA TYR A 23 9.99 -9.13 9.55
C TYR A 23 11.05 -9.19 10.65
N ARG A 24 10.99 -10.25 11.45
CA ARG A 24 12.11 -10.65 12.30
C ARG A 24 13.35 -10.98 11.47
N PRO A 25 14.57 -10.83 12.03
CA PRO A 25 15.80 -11.18 11.34
C PRO A 25 15.82 -12.61 10.80
N GLU A 26 15.24 -13.58 11.52
CA GLU A 26 15.19 -14.99 11.09
C GLU A 26 14.40 -15.24 9.80
N ILE A 27 13.55 -14.29 9.40
CA ILE A 27 12.79 -14.33 8.15
C ILE A 27 13.37 -13.35 7.13
N GLY A 28 13.64 -12.11 7.56
CA GLY A 28 14.05 -11.02 6.68
C GLY A 28 15.44 -11.24 6.08
N LEU A 29 16.43 -11.57 6.90
CA LEU A 29 17.81 -11.69 6.44
C LEU A 29 17.99 -12.85 5.45
N PRO A 30 17.45 -14.07 5.68
CA PRO A 30 17.48 -15.12 4.67
C PRO A 30 16.74 -14.73 3.40
N ALA A 31 15.61 -14.01 3.51
CA ALA A 31 14.84 -13.62 2.33
C ALA A 31 15.64 -12.68 1.41
N ALA A 32 16.32 -11.68 1.98
CA ALA A 32 17.17 -10.77 1.22
C ALA A 32 18.42 -11.47 0.66
N ARG A 33 19.06 -12.34 1.44
CA ARG A 33 20.23 -13.10 0.99
C ARG A 33 19.92 -14.02 -0.20
N ASP A 34 18.78 -14.72 -0.14
CA ASP A 34 18.43 -15.77 -1.10
C ASP A 34 17.52 -15.27 -2.24
N GLY A 35 17.11 -14.00 -2.19
CA GLY A 35 16.19 -13.38 -3.15
C GLY A 35 14.77 -13.94 -3.13
N ARG A 36 14.38 -14.68 -2.09
CA ARG A 36 13.08 -15.37 -1.99
C ARG A 36 12.68 -15.64 -0.54
N PHE A 37 11.38 -15.73 -0.25
CA PHE A 37 10.92 -16.03 1.10
C PHE A 37 11.31 -17.45 1.57
N PRO A 38 11.88 -17.61 2.78
CA PRO A 38 12.29 -18.91 3.30
C PRO A 38 11.08 -19.81 3.60
N ALA A 39 11.32 -21.10 3.83
CA ALA A 39 10.28 -22.05 4.22
C ALA A 39 9.57 -21.68 5.54
N ALA A 40 10.28 -20.98 6.45
CA ALA A 40 9.72 -20.46 7.69
C ALA A 40 8.67 -19.35 7.47
N TRP A 41 8.63 -18.73 6.28
CA TRP A 41 7.62 -17.76 5.92
C TRP A 41 6.28 -18.46 5.60
N LYS A 42 5.25 -18.11 6.37
CA LYS A 42 3.94 -18.79 6.34
C LYS A 42 3.08 -18.32 5.18
N ARG A 43 3.11 -19.08 4.07
CA ARG A 43 2.30 -18.84 2.87
C ARG A 43 0.79 -18.80 3.12
N ASP A 44 0.30 -19.56 4.09
CA ASP A 44 -1.14 -19.58 4.44
C ASP A 44 -1.58 -18.39 5.29
N ARG A 45 -0.65 -17.59 5.82
CA ARG A 45 -0.99 -16.41 6.61
C ARG A 45 -1.19 -15.23 5.68
N MET A 46 -2.21 -14.41 5.97
CA MET A 46 -2.36 -13.09 5.34
C MET A 46 -1.07 -12.28 5.53
N THR A 47 -0.53 -11.75 4.44
CA THR A 47 0.59 -10.80 4.45
C THR A 47 0.16 -9.44 3.92
N TRP A 48 0.76 -8.36 4.41
CA TRP A 48 0.37 -6.98 4.07
C TRP A 48 1.53 -6.21 3.45
N ILE A 49 1.47 -6.01 2.15
CA ILE A 49 2.47 -5.28 1.36
C ILE A 49 2.08 -3.80 1.21
N LYS A 50 3.08 -2.91 1.14
CA LYS A 50 2.89 -1.46 1.08
C LYS A 50 3.79 -0.89 -0.02
N PRO A 51 3.26 -0.25 -1.07
CA PRO A 51 4.11 0.42 -2.05
C PRO A 51 4.79 1.69 -1.51
N SER A 52 4.26 2.27 -0.43
CA SER A 52 4.83 3.46 0.22
C SER A 52 5.86 3.11 1.29
N PHE A 53 7.08 3.63 1.14
CA PHE A 53 8.19 3.44 2.07
C PHE A 53 7.88 4.08 3.43
N LEU A 54 7.45 5.34 3.46
CA LEU A 54 7.16 6.04 4.72
C LEU A 54 5.95 5.44 5.46
N TRP A 55 4.97 4.90 4.72
CA TRP A 55 3.92 4.10 5.33
C TRP A 55 4.46 2.84 5.99
N MET A 56 5.41 2.14 5.35
CA MET A 56 6.11 1.02 5.97
C MET A 56 6.94 1.45 7.18
N MET A 57 7.66 2.58 7.11
CA MET A 57 8.48 3.09 8.22
C MET A 57 7.65 3.44 9.45
N TYR A 58 6.46 4.00 9.26
CA TYR A 58 5.49 4.17 10.34
C TYR A 58 5.08 2.82 10.96
N ARG A 59 4.90 1.79 10.14
CA ARG A 59 4.47 0.47 10.62
C ARG A 59 5.55 -0.26 11.41
N CYS A 60 6.78 -0.31 10.91
CA CYS A 60 7.91 -0.96 11.60
C CYS A 60 8.64 -0.05 12.58
N GLY A 61 8.29 1.24 12.66
CA GLY A 61 9.03 2.21 13.48
C GLY A 61 10.48 2.33 13.03
N TRP A 62 10.71 2.53 11.73
CA TRP A 62 12.05 2.58 11.12
C TRP A 62 12.89 1.31 11.30
N GLY A 63 12.26 0.14 11.46
CA GLY A 63 12.97 -1.12 11.74
C GLY A 63 13.35 -1.31 13.21
N LEU A 64 12.80 -0.50 14.12
CA LEU A 64 13.15 -0.54 15.55
C LEU A 64 12.11 -1.28 16.41
N LYS A 65 10.97 -1.67 15.86
CA LYS A 65 9.95 -2.42 16.60
C LYS A 65 10.28 -3.92 16.63
N GLU A 66 10.11 -4.53 17.79
CA GLU A 66 10.22 -5.98 17.96
C GLU A 66 9.32 -6.71 16.95
N GLY A 67 9.88 -7.71 16.27
CA GLY A 67 9.20 -8.48 15.24
C GLY A 67 9.23 -7.89 13.82
N GLN A 68 9.78 -6.68 13.65
CA GLN A 68 9.84 -5.91 12.40
C GLN A 68 11.21 -5.24 12.20
N GLU A 69 12.28 -5.91 12.62
CA GLU A 69 13.64 -5.38 12.66
C GLU A 69 14.32 -5.37 11.27
N THR A 70 13.90 -6.24 10.37
CA THR A 70 14.41 -6.29 9.00
C THR A 70 13.37 -5.77 8.02
N VAL A 71 13.67 -4.66 7.36
CA VAL A 71 12.83 -4.04 6.34
C VAL A 71 13.24 -4.54 4.96
N LEU A 72 12.30 -5.13 4.24
CA LEU A 72 12.51 -5.63 2.89
C LEU A 72 11.83 -4.72 1.86
N ALA A 73 12.57 -4.38 0.82
CA ALA A 73 12.01 -3.95 -0.46
C ALA A 73 11.89 -5.19 -1.34
N VAL A 74 10.67 -5.54 -1.75
CA VAL A 74 10.39 -6.70 -2.59
C VAL A 74 9.90 -6.19 -3.93
N GLU A 75 10.65 -6.46 -4.99
CA GLU A 75 10.16 -6.23 -6.35
C GLU A 75 9.26 -7.38 -6.75
N ILE A 76 8.05 -7.05 -7.18
CA ILE A 76 7.10 -8.01 -7.73
C ILE A 76 6.70 -7.63 -9.15
N THR A 77 6.30 -8.63 -9.94
CA THR A 77 5.76 -8.41 -11.27
C THR A 77 4.54 -7.49 -11.21
N ARG A 78 4.44 -6.55 -12.16
CA ARG A 78 3.26 -5.69 -12.30
C ARG A 78 2.00 -6.50 -12.59
N GLU A 79 2.13 -7.55 -13.39
CA GLU A 79 1.04 -8.48 -13.65
C GLU A 79 0.48 -9.07 -12.35
N GLY A 80 1.35 -9.56 -11.45
CA GLY A 80 0.94 -10.12 -10.16
C GLY A 80 0.31 -9.08 -9.24
N PHE A 81 0.90 -7.88 -9.16
CA PHE A 81 0.36 -6.78 -8.37
C PHE A 81 -1.04 -6.35 -8.85
N GLU A 82 -1.21 -6.17 -10.16
CA GLU A 82 -2.50 -5.79 -10.73
C GLU A 82 -3.52 -6.92 -10.65
N TRP A 83 -3.10 -8.18 -10.80
CA TRP A 83 -3.97 -9.32 -10.53
C TRP A 83 -4.50 -9.26 -9.10
N ALA A 84 -3.64 -8.99 -8.12
CA ALA A 84 -4.07 -8.87 -6.73
C ALA A 84 -5.05 -7.72 -6.53
N LEU A 85 -4.84 -6.56 -7.17
CA LEU A 85 -5.77 -5.44 -7.13
C LEU A 85 -7.13 -5.79 -7.76
N ARG A 86 -7.16 -6.43 -8.93
CA ARG A 86 -8.41 -6.87 -9.60
C ARG A 86 -9.19 -7.87 -8.77
N ASN A 87 -8.50 -8.71 -8.00
CA ASN A 87 -9.09 -9.77 -7.17
C ASN A 87 -9.18 -9.36 -5.69
N SER A 88 -9.29 -8.07 -5.41
CA SER A 88 -9.38 -7.56 -4.04
C SER A 88 -10.75 -6.97 -3.71
N CYS A 89 -11.00 -6.81 -2.41
CA CYS A 89 -12.11 -6.02 -1.90
C CYS A 89 -11.62 -5.08 -0.79
N LEU A 90 -12.45 -4.11 -0.38
CA LEU A 90 -12.13 -3.28 0.78
C LEU A 90 -12.07 -4.11 2.06
N SER A 91 -11.05 -3.86 2.89
CA SER A 91 -10.81 -4.58 4.15
C SER A 91 -11.81 -4.26 5.26
N HIS A 92 -12.67 -3.26 5.06
CA HIS A 92 -13.67 -2.79 6.01
C HIS A 92 -14.99 -2.49 5.29
N TYR A 93 -16.09 -2.61 6.04
CA TYR A 93 -17.41 -2.22 5.56
C TYR A 93 -17.48 -0.69 5.42
N VAL A 94 -18.03 -0.25 4.30
CA VAL A 94 -18.27 1.16 3.98
C VAL A 94 -19.73 1.31 3.57
N ARG A 95 -20.48 2.08 4.37
CA ARG A 95 -21.88 2.40 4.10
C ARG A 95 -21.98 3.22 2.82
N GLY A 96 -22.93 2.88 1.94
CA GLY A 96 -23.12 3.54 0.65
C GLY A 96 -22.24 3.00 -0.48
N HIS A 97 -21.14 2.32 -0.16
CA HIS A 97 -20.32 1.59 -1.13
C HIS A 97 -20.73 0.12 -1.23
N HIS A 98 -20.91 -0.54 -0.07
CA HIS A 98 -21.36 -1.92 -0.02
C HIS A 98 -22.88 -1.98 0.11
N PRO A 99 -23.56 -2.96 -0.53
CA PRO A 99 -25.00 -3.14 -0.40
C PRO A 99 -25.43 -3.34 1.06
N ASP A 100 -24.70 -4.20 1.78
CA ASP A 100 -24.95 -4.53 3.18
C ASP A 100 -23.71 -5.22 3.80
N GLN A 101 -23.71 -5.40 5.12
CA GLN A 101 -22.60 -6.03 5.84
C GLN A 101 -22.41 -7.52 5.52
N ALA A 102 -23.49 -8.27 5.25
CA ALA A 102 -23.42 -9.69 4.94
C ALA A 102 -22.80 -9.93 3.56
N SER A 103 -23.18 -9.13 2.57
CA SER A 103 -22.59 -9.12 1.23
C SER A 103 -21.11 -8.75 1.27
N TRP A 104 -20.72 -7.74 2.05
CA TRP A 104 -19.30 -7.43 2.28
C TRP A 104 -18.55 -8.58 2.94
N LYS A 105 -19.08 -9.20 4.01
CA LYS A 105 -18.42 -10.35 4.67
C LYS A 105 -18.22 -11.54 3.72
N ARG A 106 -19.20 -11.82 2.85
CA ARG A 106 -19.10 -12.86 1.83
C ARG A 106 -17.97 -12.54 0.84
N GLN A 107 -17.93 -11.32 0.31
CA GLN A 107 -16.85 -10.87 -0.57
C GLN A 107 -15.48 -10.93 0.11
N LEU A 108 -15.39 -10.51 1.37
CA LEU A 108 -14.16 -10.54 2.18
C LEU A 108 -13.62 -11.97 2.40
N GLY A 109 -14.51 -12.96 2.48
CA GLY A 109 -14.17 -14.39 2.60
C GLY A 109 -13.77 -15.04 1.28
N GLN A 110 -14.26 -14.53 0.15
CA GLN A 110 -13.98 -15.05 -1.19
C GLN A 110 -12.76 -14.39 -1.86
N SER A 111 -12.46 -13.14 -1.50
CA SER A 111 -11.40 -12.36 -2.14
C SER A 111 -10.02 -12.82 -1.65
N PRO A 112 -9.11 -13.24 -2.54
CA PRO A 112 -7.76 -13.63 -2.15
C PRO A 112 -6.91 -12.42 -1.74
N ALA A 113 -7.33 -11.19 -2.07
CA ALA A 113 -6.66 -9.96 -1.68
C ALA A 113 -7.62 -8.95 -1.01
N ARG A 114 -7.06 -8.01 -0.25
CA ARG A 114 -7.81 -6.97 0.48
C ARG A 114 -7.10 -5.64 0.42
N VAL A 115 -7.85 -4.56 0.20
CA VAL A 115 -7.32 -3.21 0.13
C VAL A 115 -7.73 -2.42 1.36
N GLN A 116 -6.74 -1.74 1.93
CA GLN A 116 -6.92 -0.71 2.93
C GLN A 116 -6.24 0.56 2.46
N TRP A 117 -6.95 1.68 2.57
CA TRP A 117 -6.42 3.02 2.31
C TRP A 117 -6.09 3.68 3.65
N ASP A 118 -4.83 3.63 4.04
CA ASP A 118 -4.32 4.27 5.26
C ASP A 118 -3.81 5.68 4.93
N PRO A 119 -3.74 6.62 5.90
CA PRO A 119 -3.16 7.92 5.61
C PRO A 119 -1.70 7.76 5.17
N GLU A 120 -1.27 8.56 4.19
CA GLU A 120 0.15 8.65 3.85
C GLU A 120 0.92 9.34 5.00
N ARG A 121 2.24 9.24 4.98
CA ARG A 121 3.15 9.74 6.02
C ARG A 121 4.15 10.72 5.44
N ASP A 122 4.43 11.78 6.19
CA ASP A 122 5.60 12.63 5.94
C ASP A 122 6.87 12.04 6.59
N LEU A 123 8.00 12.73 6.46
CA LEU A 123 9.29 12.34 7.06
C LEU A 123 9.25 12.23 8.60
N HIS A 124 8.33 12.95 9.26
CA HIS A 124 8.09 12.83 10.70
C HIS A 124 7.06 11.76 11.05
N LEU A 125 6.61 10.99 10.06
CA LEU A 125 5.55 9.98 10.16
C LEU A 125 4.21 10.55 10.64
N ARG A 126 3.94 11.84 10.38
CA ARG A 126 2.64 12.47 10.60
C ARG A 126 1.70 12.13 9.45
N PRO A 127 0.39 11.98 9.70
CA PRO A 127 -0.57 11.67 8.66
C PRO A 127 -0.74 12.84 7.69
N LEU A 128 -0.79 12.53 6.39
CA LEU A 128 -1.10 13.47 5.31
C LEU A 128 -2.59 13.40 4.91
N PRO A 129 -3.14 14.42 4.22
CA PRO A 129 -4.57 14.48 3.91
C PRO A 129 -5.01 13.44 2.86
N TYR A 130 -4.07 12.87 2.11
CA TYR A 130 -4.29 11.79 1.16
C TYR A 130 -3.93 10.41 1.74
N ARG A 131 -4.21 9.37 0.98
CA ARG A 131 -4.12 7.96 1.39
C ARG A 131 -3.13 7.20 0.51
N SER A 132 -2.58 6.15 1.11
CA SER A 132 -1.68 5.20 0.48
C SER A 132 -2.18 3.77 0.66
N LEU A 133 -1.82 2.93 -0.30
CA LEU A 133 -2.28 1.56 -0.37
C LEU A 133 -1.59 0.69 0.67
N GLN A 134 -2.40 -0.08 1.38
CA GLN A 134 -1.99 -1.30 2.06
C GLN A 134 -2.78 -2.47 1.46
N LEU A 135 -2.06 -3.39 0.82
CA LEU A 135 -2.65 -4.53 0.10
C LEU A 135 -2.35 -5.82 0.88
N GLY A 136 -3.41 -6.46 1.36
CA GLY A 136 -3.39 -7.73 2.05
C GLY A 136 -3.53 -8.87 1.05
N LEU A 137 -2.68 -9.89 1.15
CA LEU A 137 -2.66 -11.06 0.29
C LEU A 137 -2.88 -12.32 1.13
N SER A 138 -3.84 -13.15 0.75
CA SER A 138 -4.20 -14.39 1.45
C SER A 138 -4.47 -15.53 0.48
N GLY A 139 -4.42 -16.77 0.98
CA GLY A 139 -4.68 -17.95 0.18
C GLY A 139 -3.79 -17.99 -1.06
N GLU A 140 -4.41 -18.08 -2.22
CA GLU A 140 -3.72 -18.09 -3.51
C GLU A 140 -2.82 -16.87 -3.73
N ALA A 141 -3.29 -15.66 -3.42
CA ALA A 141 -2.51 -14.44 -3.64
C ALA A 141 -1.20 -14.45 -2.83
N SER A 142 -1.24 -14.98 -1.61
CA SER A 142 -0.05 -15.06 -0.75
C SER A 142 0.98 -16.07 -1.26
N ARG A 143 0.52 -17.21 -1.80
CA ARG A 143 1.40 -18.21 -2.44
C ARG A 143 2.02 -17.66 -3.71
N ARG A 144 1.20 -17.15 -4.63
CA ARG A 144 1.68 -16.57 -5.89
C ARG A 144 2.64 -15.41 -5.64
N TYR A 145 2.35 -14.54 -4.67
CA TYR A 145 3.27 -13.48 -4.25
C TYR A 145 4.66 -14.01 -3.90
N ALA A 146 4.73 -15.04 -3.04
CA ALA A 146 6.00 -15.55 -2.54
C ALA A 146 6.77 -16.40 -3.57
N ASP A 147 6.05 -17.13 -4.42
CA ASP A 147 6.62 -18.21 -5.24
C ASP A 147 6.64 -17.91 -6.74
N GLU A 148 5.83 -16.95 -7.22
CA GLU A 148 5.67 -16.63 -8.65
C GLU A 148 5.94 -15.16 -8.99
N TRP A 149 5.42 -14.21 -8.20
CA TRP A 149 5.48 -12.79 -8.54
C TRP A 149 6.76 -12.11 -8.06
N THR A 150 7.44 -12.66 -7.04
CA THR A 150 8.67 -12.08 -6.48
C THR A 150 9.81 -12.19 -7.48
N VAL A 151 10.37 -11.03 -7.85
CA VAL A 151 11.52 -10.90 -8.76
C VAL A 151 12.81 -10.73 -7.96
N SER A 152 12.79 -9.88 -6.93
CA SER A 152 13.95 -9.63 -6.08
C SER A 152 13.52 -9.27 -4.66
N VAL A 153 14.42 -9.49 -3.69
CA VAL A 153 14.24 -9.09 -2.30
C VAL A 153 15.52 -8.40 -1.84
N THR A 154 15.41 -7.16 -1.39
CA THR A 154 16.53 -6.35 -0.91
C THR A 154 16.30 -5.95 0.55
N ASP A 155 17.31 -6.13 1.39
CA ASP A 155 17.31 -5.58 2.74
C ASP A 155 17.58 -4.07 2.68
N VAL A 156 16.55 -3.28 2.99
CA VAL A 156 16.61 -1.81 3.04
C VAL A 156 16.62 -1.28 4.48
N THR A 157 16.92 -2.13 5.46
CA THR A 157 17.12 -1.73 6.86
C THR A 157 18.20 -0.65 7.00
N PRO A 158 19.37 -0.73 6.30
CA PRO A 158 20.35 0.36 6.35
C PRO A 158 19.77 1.69 5.86
N LEU A 159 19.03 1.69 4.75
CA LEU A 159 18.36 2.87 4.23
C LEU A 159 17.35 3.46 5.24
N ALA A 160 16.55 2.60 5.88
CA ALA A 160 15.60 3.02 6.91
C ALA A 160 16.31 3.72 8.08
N HIS A 161 17.43 3.17 8.54
CA HIS A 161 18.23 3.76 9.61
C HIS A 161 18.90 5.07 9.20
N ASP A 162 19.43 5.18 7.99
CA ASP A 162 20.07 6.39 7.47
C ASP A 162 19.07 7.54 7.34
N VAL A 163 17.90 7.28 6.74
CA VAL A 163 16.81 8.27 6.65
C VAL A 163 16.37 8.69 8.05
N HIS A 164 16.16 7.74 8.96
CA HIS A 164 15.74 8.04 10.33
C HIS A 164 16.80 8.87 11.08
N ALA A 165 18.09 8.58 10.91
CA ALA A 165 19.17 9.34 11.50
C ALA A 165 19.16 10.80 11.04
N LEU A 166 18.98 11.05 9.74
CA LEU A 166 18.87 12.40 9.18
C LEU A 166 17.63 13.14 9.69
N VAL A 167 16.48 12.46 9.77
CA VAL A 167 15.26 13.04 10.35
C VAL A 167 15.49 13.45 11.82
N ARG A 168 16.13 12.60 12.62
CA ARG A 168 16.46 12.92 14.03
C ARG A 168 17.47 14.07 14.16
N ALA A 169 18.37 14.21 13.20
CA ALA A 169 19.33 15.31 13.13
C ALA A 169 18.70 16.63 12.60
N GLY A 170 17.44 16.60 12.14
CA GLY A 170 16.76 17.76 11.55
C GLY A 170 17.12 18.02 10.08
N ASP A 171 17.96 17.19 9.46
CA ASP A 171 18.29 17.30 8.03
C ASP A 171 17.21 16.63 7.16
N LEU A 172 16.05 17.29 7.07
CA LEU A 172 14.92 16.80 6.27
C LEU A 172 15.23 16.80 4.76
N ALA A 173 16.07 17.73 4.31
CA ALA A 173 16.47 17.80 2.91
C ALA A 173 17.36 16.61 2.54
N GLY A 174 18.31 16.24 3.40
CA GLY A 174 19.11 15.02 3.28
C GLY A 174 18.25 13.76 3.32
N ALA A 175 17.37 13.66 4.31
CA ALA A 175 16.46 12.52 4.44
C ALA A 175 15.61 12.35 3.17
N GLY A 176 15.05 13.44 2.63
CA GLY A 176 14.25 13.44 1.42
C GLY A 176 15.01 12.99 0.17
N ARG A 177 16.33 13.27 0.07
CA ARG A 177 17.16 12.81 -1.06
C ARG A 177 17.42 11.31 -1.05
N LEU A 178 17.38 10.67 0.12
CA LEU A 178 17.56 9.23 0.25
C LEU A 178 16.26 8.43 0.02
N LEU A 179 15.10 9.07 0.11
CA LEU A 179 13.83 8.36 -0.08
C LEU A 179 13.75 7.72 -1.47
N PRO A 180 13.17 6.52 -1.58
CA PRO A 180 12.80 5.94 -2.85
C PRO A 180 11.91 6.92 -3.65
N ARG A 181 12.18 7.05 -4.95
CA ARG A 181 11.38 7.91 -5.84
C ARG A 181 10.06 7.21 -6.19
N GLU A 182 9.09 7.37 -5.31
CA GLU A 182 7.76 6.78 -5.45
C GLU A 182 6.86 7.69 -6.28
N GLU A 183 6.71 7.35 -7.55
CA GLU A 183 5.85 8.09 -8.49
C GLU A 183 4.42 7.53 -8.50
N PRO A 184 3.42 8.30 -8.98
CA PRO A 184 2.08 7.77 -9.20
C PRO A 184 2.12 6.53 -10.08
N TYR A 185 1.70 5.39 -9.54
CA TYR A 185 1.68 4.13 -10.29
C TYR A 185 0.62 4.21 -11.41
N PRO A 186 0.99 3.95 -12.68
CA PRO A 186 0.06 4.04 -13.80
C PRO A 186 -0.86 2.82 -13.79
N THR A 187 -2.02 2.98 -13.16
CA THR A 187 -3.07 1.97 -13.14
C THR A 187 -3.88 1.97 -14.45
N PRO A 188 -4.15 0.80 -15.05
CA PRO A 188 -5.16 0.67 -16.09
C PRO A 188 -6.50 1.31 -15.68
N GLU A 189 -7.22 1.85 -16.66
CA GLU A 189 -8.53 2.47 -16.44
C GLU A 189 -9.49 1.47 -15.78
N GLY A 190 -10.24 1.93 -14.78
CA GLY A 190 -11.20 1.11 -14.03
C GLY A 190 -10.60 0.14 -13.00
N LEU A 191 -9.28 -0.10 -13.00
CA LEU A 191 -8.64 -1.08 -12.08
C LEU A 191 -9.00 -0.82 -10.61
N LEU A 192 -8.97 0.45 -10.18
CA LEU A 192 -9.24 0.83 -8.80
C LEU A 192 -10.71 1.15 -8.52
N ALA A 193 -11.59 1.18 -9.51
CA ALA A 193 -12.95 1.72 -9.35
C ALA A 193 -13.74 1.05 -8.21
N HIS A 194 -13.61 -0.27 -8.05
CA HIS A 194 -14.26 -1.05 -6.99
C HIS A 194 -13.61 -0.90 -5.59
N LEU A 195 -12.47 -0.20 -5.52
CA LEU A 195 -11.63 -0.01 -4.33
C LEU A 195 -11.59 1.45 -3.87
N LEU A 196 -12.21 2.36 -4.61
CA LEU A 196 -12.31 3.76 -4.24
C LEU A 196 -13.67 4.02 -3.58
N VAL A 197 -13.63 4.48 -2.34
CA VAL A 197 -14.84 4.96 -1.67
C VAL A 197 -15.17 6.32 -2.25
N GLN A 198 -16.25 6.42 -3.02
CA GLN A 198 -16.79 7.71 -3.41
C GLN A 198 -17.28 8.44 -2.16
N GLU A 199 -16.82 9.66 -1.96
CA GLU A 199 -17.50 10.53 -1.00
C GLU A 199 -18.86 10.88 -1.59
N PRO A 200 -19.94 10.88 -0.79
CA PRO A 200 -21.19 11.46 -1.25
C PRO A 200 -20.89 12.89 -1.67
N ALA A 201 -21.35 13.29 -2.86
CA ALA A 201 -21.25 14.68 -3.30
C ALA A 201 -21.78 15.56 -2.16
N THR A 202 -20.93 16.43 -1.61
CA THR A 202 -21.39 17.44 -0.67
C THR A 202 -22.54 18.18 -1.33
N GLU A 203 -23.69 18.24 -0.66
CA GLU A 203 -24.83 19.08 -1.04
C GLU A 203 -24.44 20.55 -1.00
N THR A 204 -23.69 21.01 -1.99
CA THR A 204 -23.35 22.43 -2.21
C THR A 204 -23.52 22.84 -3.67
N GLU A 205 -24.22 22.04 -4.49
CA GLU A 205 -24.68 22.44 -5.83
C GLU A 205 -26.14 22.02 -6.11
N LYS A 206 -27.00 22.05 -5.10
CA LYS A 206 -28.46 22.17 -5.31
C LYS A 206 -28.93 23.52 -4.78
N LEU A 207 -28.69 24.59 -5.53
CA LEU A 207 -29.65 25.71 -5.68
C LEU A 207 -29.08 26.74 -6.67
N LYS A 208 -29.29 26.53 -7.97
CA LYS A 208 -29.58 27.60 -8.93
C LYS A 208 -30.46 27.04 -10.04
N SER A 209 -31.73 26.80 -9.71
CA SER A 209 -32.76 26.81 -10.75
C SER A 209 -33.20 28.27 -10.95
N PRO A 210 -33.21 28.78 -12.19
CA PRO A 210 -33.65 30.14 -12.47
C PRO A 210 -35.17 30.23 -12.25
N VAL A 211 -35.59 31.26 -11.52
CA VAL A 211 -37.01 31.62 -11.43
C VAL A 211 -37.47 32.05 -12.83
N PRO A 212 -38.51 31.42 -13.41
CA PRO A 212 -39.05 31.89 -14.67
C PRO A 212 -39.77 33.22 -14.44
N SER A 213 -39.32 34.26 -15.13
CA SER A 213 -40.11 35.47 -15.35
C SER A 213 -41.26 35.12 -16.30
N VAL A 214 -42.47 35.46 -15.89
CA VAL A 214 -43.71 35.35 -16.67
C VAL A 214 -44.34 36.76 -16.64
N PRO A 215 -44.94 37.23 -17.76
CA PRO A 215 -44.79 38.60 -18.26
C PRO A 215 -45.51 39.70 -17.48
#